data_AF-A0A447RM23-F1
#
_entry.id   AF-A0A447RM23-F1
#
_cell.length_a   1.000
_cell.length_b   1.000
_cell.length_c   1.000
_cell.angle_alpha   90.00
_cell.angle_beta   90.00
_cell.angle_gamma   90.00
#
_symmetry.space_group_name_H-M   'P 1'
#
loop_
_entity.id
_entity.type
_entity.pdbx_description
1 polymer ?
#
loop_
_entity_poly.entity_id
_entity_poly.type
_entity_poly.pdbx_seq_one_letter_code
_entity_poly.pdbx_strand_id
1 'polypeptide(L)'
;MSHNSVHLYAEQVRSDILCINLRPQAHIVKIVLRLVIRVTYVKQNAIQPANLEFNAEGTPVSRDFDDVYFSNDNGLEETRYVFLGGNRLPERFPSHPRPLMIVAESGFGTGLNFLTLWQAFDVFVRDNPDVTLQRLHFISFEKYPLKAEDLRLAHQRWPELAPWAQQLQAQWPSAFGGCHRLLLDGGRVTLDLWFGDINELTRELDDSLNQQVDAWFLDGFAPAKNPDMWTQDLFSAMARLARPGGTLATFTSAGFVRRGLQEAGFTMRKSKGFGRKREMLTGEMAQTLSFPARAPWFARSSSDAREAAIIGGGIASALLSLALLRRGWQVTLYCADEAPAQGASGNRQGALYPLLSQHDPALARFFPAAFTFARRMYDALPVMFDHQWCGVTPARLG
;
A
#
# COMPACT_ATOMS: atom_id res chain seq x y z
N MET A 1 32.95 -5.28 -21.91
CA MET A 1 34.21 -5.84 -21.37
C MET A 1 33.97 -6.21 -19.92
N SER A 2 33.69 -7.48 -19.67
CA SER A 2 33.35 -8.02 -18.34
C SER A 2 34.62 -8.20 -17.51
N HIS A 3 34.68 -7.59 -16.33
CA HIS A 3 35.68 -7.95 -15.33
C HIS A 3 35.18 -9.16 -14.54
N ASN A 4 35.71 -10.35 -14.87
CA ASN A 4 35.56 -11.55 -14.05
C ASN A 4 36.57 -11.49 -12.91
N SER A 5 36.12 -11.16 -11.70
CA SER A 5 36.93 -11.33 -10.50
C SER A 5 36.78 -12.78 -10.01
N VAL A 6 37.82 -13.59 -10.23
CA VAL A 6 37.95 -14.94 -9.68
C VAL A 6 38.36 -14.81 -8.22
N HIS A 7 37.46 -15.13 -7.29
CA HIS A 7 37.81 -15.23 -5.87
C HIS A 7 38.23 -16.67 -5.55
N LEU A 8 39.53 -16.84 -5.30
CA LEU A 8 40.13 -18.06 -4.75
C LEU A 8 40.05 -18.01 -3.22
N TYR A 9 39.73 -19.12 -2.57
CA TYR A 9 39.76 -19.26 -1.11
C TYR A 9 40.64 -20.45 -0.73
N ALA A 10 41.41 -20.32 0.35
CA ALA A 10 42.21 -21.39 0.93
C ALA A 10 41.58 -21.81 2.27
N GLU A 11 41.26 -23.09 2.42
CA GLU A 11 40.72 -23.65 3.66
C GLU A 11 41.81 -24.50 4.33
N GLN A 12 42.11 -24.23 5.60
CA GLN A 12 43.13 -24.93 6.35
C GLN A 12 42.50 -26.13 7.07
N VAL A 13 42.73 -27.35 6.57
CA VAL A 13 42.29 -28.59 7.23
C VAL A 13 43.30 -28.96 8.31
N ARG A 14 42.90 -28.91 9.59
CA ARG A 14 43.63 -29.57 10.69
C ARG A 14 43.08 -30.99 10.86
N SER A 15 43.95 -31.98 10.72
CA SER A 15 43.67 -33.37 11.08
C SER A 15 44.31 -33.65 12.44
N ASP A 16 43.50 -33.86 13.47
CA ASP A 16 43.94 -34.36 14.77
C ASP A 16 44.13 -35.87 14.70
N ILE A 17 45.37 -36.33 14.45
CA ILE A 17 45.81 -37.67 14.85
C ILE A 17 47.25 -37.59 15.37
N LEU A 18 47.40 -38.04 16.62
CA LEU A 18 48.63 -38.22 17.40
C LEU A 18 49.60 -39.19 16.69
N CYS A 19 50.86 -38.79 16.43
CA CYS A 19 52.07 -39.63 16.58
C CYS A 19 53.39 -38.91 16.20
N ILE A 20 54.29 -38.90 17.19
CA ILE A 20 55.75 -38.72 17.28
C ILE A 20 56.61 -38.69 15.97
N ASN A 21 57.55 -37.72 15.93
CA ASN A 21 58.82 -37.58 15.16
C ASN A 21 58.90 -36.65 13.90
N LEU A 22 59.67 -35.54 14.09
CA LEU A 22 60.48 -34.68 13.19
C LEU A 22 60.42 -34.81 11.64
N ARG A 23 59.90 -33.78 10.93
CA ARG A 23 60.43 -33.02 9.74
C ARG A 23 59.28 -32.30 8.95
N PRO A 24 59.56 -31.29 8.08
CA PRO A 24 58.70 -30.11 7.90
C PRO A 24 57.39 -30.41 7.17
N GLN A 25 56.29 -29.83 7.66
CA GLN A 25 54.94 -29.98 7.11
C GLN A 25 54.88 -29.47 5.67
N ALA A 26 54.65 -30.38 4.71
CA ALA A 26 54.27 -30.02 3.36
C ALA A 26 52.77 -29.72 3.33
N HIS A 27 52.39 -28.49 2.97
CA HIS A 27 51.00 -28.09 2.79
C HIS A 27 50.48 -28.58 1.43
N ILE A 28 49.58 -29.55 1.44
CA ILE A 28 48.86 -30.00 0.24
C ILE A 28 47.53 -29.23 0.20
N VAL A 29 47.33 -28.39 -0.81
CA VAL A 29 46.06 -27.67 -1.07
C VAL A 29 45.36 -28.33 -2.24
N LYS A 30 44.13 -28.81 -2.04
CA LYS A 30 43.28 -29.35 -3.10
C LYS A 30 42.32 -28.26 -3.58
N ILE A 31 42.62 -27.69 -4.74
CA ILE A 31 41.75 -26.68 -5.38
C ILE A 31 40.64 -27.43 -6.12
N VAL A 32 39.38 -27.21 -5.71
CA VAL A 32 38.22 -27.80 -6.38
C VAL A 32 37.28 -26.69 -6.83
N LEU A 33 36.79 -26.78 -8.07
CA LEU A 33 35.76 -25.89 -8.60
C LEU A 33 34.48 -26.07 -7.78
N ARG A 34 33.97 -24.97 -7.21
CA ARG A 34 32.67 -24.97 -6.54
C ARG A 34 31.62 -25.33 -7.57
N LEU A 35 30.83 -26.39 -7.31
CA LEU A 35 29.60 -26.61 -8.05
C LEU A 35 28.78 -25.32 -7.96
N VAL A 36 28.42 -24.77 -9.11
CA VAL A 36 27.46 -23.67 -9.21
C VAL A 36 26.12 -24.24 -8.73
N ILE A 37 25.87 -24.18 -7.43
CA ILE A 37 24.54 -24.32 -6.89
C ILE A 37 23.82 -23.05 -7.35
N ARG A 38 23.02 -23.18 -8.41
CA ARG A 38 21.96 -22.21 -8.69
C ARG A 38 21.05 -22.20 -7.47
N VAL A 39 21.29 -21.25 -6.58
CA VAL A 39 20.31 -20.88 -5.57
C VAL A 39 19.17 -20.24 -6.35
N THR A 40 18.11 -21.02 -6.59
CA THR A 40 16.84 -20.49 -7.04
C THR A 40 16.31 -19.64 -5.88
N TYR A 41 16.62 -18.34 -5.88
CA TYR A 41 15.96 -17.40 -4.98
C TYR A 41 14.47 -17.50 -5.28
N VAL A 42 13.72 -17.97 -4.29
CA VAL A 42 12.26 -18.06 -4.38
C VAL A 42 11.73 -16.62 -4.49
N LYS A 43 11.34 -16.22 -5.70
CA LYS A 43 10.73 -14.93 -6.10
C LYS A 43 9.33 -14.71 -5.48
N GLN A 44 9.03 -15.22 -4.30
CA GLN A 44 7.62 -15.30 -3.86
C GLN A 44 6.98 -13.95 -3.49
N ASN A 45 7.76 -12.90 -3.20
CA ASN A 45 7.20 -11.61 -2.76
C ASN A 45 7.60 -10.39 -3.61
N ALA A 46 8.49 -10.52 -4.60
CA ALA A 46 8.88 -9.37 -5.42
C ALA A 46 7.81 -9.11 -6.49
N ILE A 47 7.31 -7.87 -6.57
CA ILE A 47 6.34 -7.46 -7.59
C ILE A 47 7.09 -6.83 -8.75
N GLN A 48 6.72 -7.21 -9.97
CA GLN A 48 7.32 -6.64 -11.16
C GLN A 48 6.84 -5.19 -11.34
N PRO A 49 7.75 -4.19 -11.41
CA PRO A 49 7.35 -2.83 -11.72
C PRO A 49 6.80 -2.71 -13.15
N ALA A 50 5.96 -1.71 -13.39
CA ALA A 50 5.42 -1.46 -14.73
C ALA A 50 6.51 -1.15 -15.77
N ASN A 51 6.27 -1.62 -17.00
CA ASN A 51 7.11 -1.32 -18.15
C ASN A 51 6.55 -0.10 -18.90
N LEU A 52 7.06 1.09 -18.57
CA LEU A 52 6.57 2.37 -19.10
C LEU A 52 7.40 2.88 -20.27
N GLU A 53 6.71 3.52 -21.20
CA GLU A 53 7.27 4.51 -22.13
C GLU A 53 6.53 5.83 -21.99
N PHE A 54 7.19 6.92 -22.37
CA PHE A 54 6.53 8.21 -22.54
C PHE A 54 6.42 8.50 -24.04
N ASN A 55 5.21 8.82 -24.50
CA ASN A 55 4.98 9.19 -25.90
C ASN A 55 5.58 10.57 -26.22
N ALA A 56 5.46 11.02 -27.48
CA ALA A 56 5.99 12.31 -27.92
C ALA A 56 5.40 13.49 -27.14
N GLU A 57 4.18 13.34 -26.61
CA GLU A 57 3.50 14.31 -25.77
C GLU A 57 3.91 14.23 -24.29
N GLY A 58 4.74 13.27 -23.88
CA GLY A 58 5.17 13.07 -22.49
C GLY A 58 4.13 12.41 -21.59
N THR A 59 3.15 11.69 -22.16
CA THR A 59 2.19 10.88 -21.41
C THR A 59 2.73 9.46 -21.21
N PRO A 60 2.63 8.90 -20.00
CA PRO A 60 3.01 7.51 -19.75
C PRO A 60 2.06 6.53 -20.46
N VAL A 61 2.66 5.61 -21.19
CA VAL A 61 2.05 4.50 -21.92
C VAL A 61 2.53 3.19 -21.29
N SER A 62 1.60 2.29 -21.00
CA SER A 62 1.96 0.94 -20.55
C SER A 62 2.30 0.06 -21.74
N ARG A 63 3.52 -0.47 -21.81
CA ARG A 63 3.89 -1.44 -22.85
C ARG A 63 3.16 -2.76 -22.72
N ASP A 64 2.81 -3.14 -21.50
CA ASP A 64 2.19 -4.44 -21.21
C ASP A 64 0.71 -4.47 -21.63
N PHE A 65 0.04 -3.31 -21.65
CA PHE A 65 -1.37 -3.18 -22.00
C PHE A 65 -1.64 -2.38 -23.26
N ASP A 66 -0.61 -1.77 -23.87
CA ASP A 66 -0.70 -0.94 -25.07
C ASP A 66 -1.82 0.12 -24.97
N ASP A 67 -1.79 0.86 -23.86
CA ASP A 67 -2.78 1.88 -23.50
C ASP A 67 -2.15 2.97 -22.63
N VAL A 68 -2.73 4.17 -22.65
CA VAL A 68 -2.26 5.32 -21.88
C VAL A 68 -2.79 5.25 -20.44
N TYR A 69 -2.02 5.74 -19.46
CA TYR A 69 -2.49 5.81 -18.07
C TYR A 69 -3.53 6.92 -17.85
N PHE A 70 -3.52 7.96 -18.69
CA PHE A 70 -4.51 9.03 -18.68
C PHE A 70 -4.55 9.74 -20.05
N SER A 71 -5.63 10.45 -20.31
CA SER A 71 -5.80 11.21 -21.55
C SER A 71 -4.71 12.29 -21.71
N ASN A 72 -4.14 12.41 -22.93
CA ASN A 72 -3.04 13.33 -23.25
C ASN A 72 -3.36 14.81 -22.98
N ASP A 73 -4.62 15.23 -23.18
CA ASP A 73 -4.97 16.66 -23.18
C ASP A 73 -5.57 17.14 -21.86
N ASN A 74 -6.36 16.32 -21.16
CA ASN A 74 -7.19 16.75 -20.02
C ASN A 74 -7.30 15.70 -18.90
N GLY A 75 -6.26 14.90 -18.66
CA GLY A 75 -6.29 13.81 -17.66
C GLY A 75 -6.80 14.23 -16.28
N LEU A 76 -6.33 15.38 -15.76
CA LEU A 76 -6.77 15.89 -14.44
C LEU A 76 -8.27 16.25 -14.40
N GLU A 77 -8.77 16.97 -15.41
CA GLU A 77 -10.20 17.32 -15.49
C GLU A 77 -11.08 16.10 -15.74
N GLU A 78 -10.60 15.13 -16.52
CA GLU A 78 -11.29 13.86 -16.70
C GLU A 78 -11.41 13.10 -15.36
N THR A 79 -10.33 13.04 -14.58
CA THR A 79 -10.35 12.46 -13.22
C THR A 79 -11.34 13.17 -12.30
N ARG A 80 -11.33 14.52 -12.27
CA ARG A 80 -12.29 15.33 -11.50
C ARG A 80 -13.72 15.02 -11.90
N TYR A 81 -14.00 14.94 -13.20
CA TYR A 81 -15.34 14.67 -13.71
C TYR A 81 -15.82 13.24 -13.44
N VAL A 82 -15.01 12.25 -13.83
CA VAL A 82 -15.38 10.83 -13.78
C VAL A 82 -15.43 10.33 -12.34
N PHE A 83 -14.35 10.51 -11.58
CA PHE A 83 -14.20 9.84 -10.29
C PHE A 83 -14.74 10.68 -9.13
N LEU A 84 -14.37 11.96 -9.04
CA LEU A 84 -14.89 12.83 -7.99
C LEU A 84 -16.37 13.18 -8.25
N GLY A 85 -16.67 13.71 -9.44
CA GLY A 85 -18.04 14.07 -9.84
C GLY A 85 -18.97 12.86 -9.95
N GLY A 86 -18.53 11.76 -10.55
CA GLY A 86 -19.32 10.54 -10.66
C GLY A 86 -19.71 9.90 -9.32
N ASN A 87 -18.89 10.10 -8.28
CA ASN A 87 -19.20 9.69 -6.90
C ASN A 87 -19.85 10.80 -6.06
N ARG A 88 -20.05 12.00 -6.62
CA ARG A 88 -20.59 13.19 -5.96
C ARG A 88 -19.78 13.58 -4.71
N LEU A 89 -18.44 13.43 -4.77
CA LEU A 89 -17.61 13.61 -3.57
C LEU A 89 -17.63 15.05 -3.06
N PRO A 90 -17.46 16.11 -3.89
CA PRO A 90 -17.53 17.48 -3.41
C PRO A 90 -18.87 17.82 -2.75
N GLU A 91 -19.98 17.28 -3.25
CA GLU A 91 -21.31 17.48 -2.68
C GLU A 91 -21.53 16.67 -1.39
N ARG A 92 -20.87 15.51 -1.27
CA ARG A 92 -21.01 14.62 -0.12
C ARG A 92 -20.10 14.98 1.04
N PHE A 93 -18.94 15.60 0.79
CA PHE A 93 -18.00 15.94 1.85
C PHE A 93 -18.63 16.78 2.99
N PRO A 94 -19.38 17.88 2.72
CA PRO A 94 -19.97 18.69 3.78
C PRO A 94 -21.00 17.95 4.62
N SER A 95 -21.73 17.02 4.01
CA SER A 95 -22.81 16.26 4.66
C SER A 95 -22.39 14.86 5.10
N HIS A 96 -21.11 14.50 5.00
CA HIS A 96 -20.66 13.13 5.31
C HIS A 96 -20.77 12.89 6.82
N PRO A 97 -21.50 11.85 7.27
CA PRO A 97 -21.88 11.72 8.68
C PRO A 97 -20.76 11.14 9.57
N ARG A 98 -19.55 10.92 9.03
CA ARG A 98 -18.46 10.23 9.71
C ARG A 98 -17.17 11.05 9.66
N PRO A 99 -16.28 10.89 10.66
CA PRO A 99 -14.98 11.56 10.64
C PRO A 99 -13.99 11.00 9.63
N LEU A 100 -14.33 9.90 8.96
CA LEU A 100 -13.52 9.22 7.97
C LEU A 100 -14.38 8.96 6.74
N MET A 101 -13.86 9.32 5.56
CA MET A 101 -14.33 8.81 4.28
C MET A 101 -13.34 7.80 3.74
N ILE A 102 -13.83 6.64 3.31
CA ILE A 102 -13.03 5.57 2.71
C ILE A 102 -13.33 5.48 1.22
N VAL A 103 -12.31 5.71 0.40
CA VAL A 103 -12.37 5.54 -1.06
C VAL A 103 -11.51 4.34 -1.43
N ALA A 104 -12.01 3.45 -2.28
CA ALA A 104 -11.25 2.32 -2.80
C ALA A 104 -11.10 2.39 -4.31
N GLU A 105 -9.98 1.92 -4.84
CA GLU A 105 -9.61 2.00 -6.25
C GLU A 105 -9.03 0.68 -6.76
N SER A 106 -9.36 0.31 -8.01
CA SER A 106 -8.93 -0.98 -8.59
C SER A 106 -7.58 -0.98 -9.31
N GLY A 107 -7.02 0.19 -9.63
CA GLY A 107 -5.73 0.35 -10.29
C GLY A 107 -5.12 1.72 -9.98
N PHE A 108 -4.03 1.75 -9.21
CA PHE A 108 -3.41 3.01 -8.76
C PHE A 108 -2.72 3.78 -9.89
N GLY A 109 -2.01 3.06 -10.75
CA GLY A 109 -1.20 3.60 -11.84
C GLY A 109 -0.26 4.72 -11.37
N THR A 110 -0.46 5.91 -11.93
CA THR A 110 0.34 7.10 -11.61
C THR A 110 -0.09 7.80 -10.31
N GLY A 111 -1.17 7.34 -9.66
CA GLY A 111 -1.73 7.99 -8.49
C GLY A 111 -2.54 9.25 -8.79
N LEU A 112 -2.86 9.54 -10.05
CA LEU A 112 -3.57 10.75 -10.46
C LEU A 112 -4.92 10.92 -9.73
N ASN A 113 -5.71 9.84 -9.65
CA ASN A 113 -7.00 9.88 -8.95
C ASN A 113 -6.83 10.15 -7.45
N PHE A 114 -5.86 9.50 -6.81
CA PHE A 114 -5.54 9.71 -5.40
C PHE A 114 -5.10 11.15 -5.13
N LEU A 115 -4.16 11.69 -5.93
CA LEU A 115 -3.66 13.06 -5.75
C LEU A 115 -4.76 14.11 -6.00
N THR A 116 -5.60 13.89 -7.00
CA THR A 116 -6.74 14.77 -7.30
C THR A 116 -7.77 14.77 -6.18
N LEU A 117 -8.07 13.58 -5.63
CA LEU A 117 -8.95 13.44 -4.47
C LEU A 117 -8.35 14.10 -3.23
N TRP A 118 -7.05 13.90 -2.97
CA TRP A 118 -6.37 14.51 -1.84
C TRP A 118 -6.40 16.03 -1.94
N GLN A 119 -6.09 16.61 -3.10
CA GLN A 119 -6.23 18.05 -3.33
C GLN A 119 -7.63 18.55 -2.99
N ALA A 120 -8.68 17.91 -3.54
CA ALA A 120 -10.05 18.33 -3.31
C ALA A 120 -10.45 18.23 -1.83
N PHE A 121 -10.04 17.16 -1.15
CA PHE A 121 -10.27 16.95 0.27
C PHE A 121 -9.54 17.97 1.14
N ASP A 122 -8.27 18.28 0.84
CA ASP A 122 -7.46 19.25 1.56
C ASP A 122 -8.04 20.66 1.47
N VAL A 123 -8.41 21.09 0.25
CA VAL A 123 -9.12 22.36 0.02
C VAL A 123 -10.42 22.39 0.83
N PHE A 124 -11.22 21.33 0.77
CA PHE A 124 -12.49 21.26 1.50
C PHE A 124 -12.31 21.40 3.01
N VAL A 125 -11.39 20.63 3.63
CA VAL A 125 -11.20 20.67 5.09
C VAL A 125 -10.58 22.00 5.53
N ARG A 126 -9.65 22.58 4.75
CA ARG A 126 -9.10 23.90 5.03
C ARG A 126 -10.19 24.98 5.07
N ASP A 127 -11.12 24.91 4.13
CA ASP A 127 -12.21 25.89 4.01
C ASP A 127 -13.38 25.58 4.98
N ASN A 128 -13.41 24.40 5.59
CA ASN A 128 -14.45 23.93 6.53
C ASN A 128 -13.84 23.22 7.75
N PRO A 129 -13.09 23.94 8.62
CA PRO A 129 -12.30 23.31 9.68
C PRO A 129 -13.13 22.56 10.74
N ASP A 130 -14.39 22.94 10.94
CA ASP A 130 -15.28 22.35 11.95
C ASP A 130 -16.17 21.23 11.40
N VAL A 131 -15.98 20.81 10.15
CA VAL A 131 -16.81 19.77 9.53
C VAL A 131 -16.58 18.40 10.16
N THR A 132 -17.61 17.54 10.15
CA THR A 132 -17.50 16.18 10.70
C THR A 132 -16.40 15.38 10.03
N LEU A 133 -16.31 15.44 8.69
CA LEU A 133 -15.33 14.70 7.89
C LEU A 133 -13.94 15.33 7.99
N GLN A 134 -13.07 14.72 8.78
CA GLN A 134 -11.72 15.25 9.07
C GLN A 134 -10.59 14.40 8.49
N ARG A 135 -10.88 13.18 8.01
CA ARG A 135 -9.85 12.25 7.53
C ARG A 135 -10.29 11.53 6.26
N LEU A 136 -9.29 11.22 5.43
CA LEU A 136 -9.44 10.43 4.21
C LEU A 136 -8.65 9.13 4.33
N HIS A 137 -9.25 8.02 3.94
CA HIS A 137 -8.55 6.75 3.74
C HIS A 137 -8.76 6.29 2.31
N PHE A 138 -7.66 6.15 1.59
CA PHE A 138 -7.64 5.64 0.23
C PHE A 138 -7.05 4.23 0.22
N ILE A 139 -7.75 3.28 -0.40
CA ILE A 139 -7.30 1.88 -0.53
C ILE A 139 -7.19 1.59 -2.01
N SER A 140 -5.99 1.36 -2.53
CA SER A 140 -5.80 1.06 -3.95
C SER A 140 -5.05 -0.23 -4.17
N PHE A 141 -5.34 -0.90 -5.27
CA PHE A 141 -4.67 -2.11 -5.72
C PHE A 141 -3.83 -1.80 -6.95
N GLU A 142 -2.63 -2.37 -7.03
CA GLU A 142 -1.74 -2.17 -8.17
C GLU A 142 -0.91 -3.43 -8.42
N LYS A 143 -1.04 -4.01 -9.61
CA LYS A 143 -0.31 -5.23 -10.00
C LYS A 143 1.08 -4.90 -10.52
N TYR A 144 1.26 -3.73 -11.12
CA TYR A 144 2.48 -3.25 -11.74
C TYR A 144 2.84 -1.86 -11.21
N PRO A 145 3.32 -1.73 -9.96
CA PRO A 145 3.67 -0.42 -9.41
C PRO A 145 4.77 0.25 -10.23
N LEU A 146 4.63 1.55 -10.47
CA LEU A 146 5.68 2.33 -11.13
C LEU A 146 6.96 2.35 -10.30
N LYS A 147 8.11 2.44 -10.97
CA LYS A 147 9.36 2.80 -10.30
C LYS A 147 9.24 4.23 -9.78
N ALA A 148 9.97 4.53 -8.71
CA ALA A 148 9.97 5.88 -8.11
C ALA A 148 10.35 6.98 -9.13
N GLU A 149 11.31 6.70 -10.02
CA GLU A 149 11.71 7.62 -11.09
C GLU A 149 10.58 7.88 -12.09
N ASP A 150 9.96 6.81 -12.59
CA ASP A 150 8.84 6.89 -13.55
C ASP A 150 7.64 7.62 -12.94
N LEU A 151 7.38 7.41 -11.65
CA LEU A 151 6.35 8.12 -10.90
C LEU A 151 6.65 9.62 -10.81
N ARG A 152 7.91 10.01 -10.53
CA ARG A 152 8.33 11.42 -10.50
C ARG A 152 8.15 12.06 -11.87
N LEU A 153 8.54 11.37 -12.95
CA LEU A 153 8.37 11.85 -14.32
C LEU A 153 6.89 12.03 -14.67
N ALA A 154 6.04 11.05 -14.36
CA ALA A 154 4.60 11.14 -14.60
C ALA A 154 3.96 12.34 -13.89
N HIS A 155 4.40 12.65 -12.66
CA HIS A 155 3.89 13.78 -11.88
C HIS A 155 4.31 15.16 -12.43
N GLN A 156 5.37 15.27 -13.22
CA GLN A 156 5.78 16.57 -13.81
C GLN A 156 4.71 17.16 -14.74
N ARG A 157 3.81 16.33 -15.26
CA ARG A 157 2.67 16.75 -16.08
C ARG A 157 1.64 17.58 -15.32
N TRP A 158 1.58 17.46 -13.99
CA TRP A 158 0.60 18.13 -13.15
C TRP A 158 1.27 18.99 -12.07
N PRO A 159 1.90 20.13 -12.44
CA PRO A 159 2.54 21.02 -11.46
C PRO A 159 1.58 21.50 -10.36
N GLU A 160 0.29 21.62 -10.68
CA GLU A 160 -0.76 21.96 -9.72
C GLU A 160 -0.82 20.95 -8.56
N LEU A 161 -0.53 19.67 -8.82
CA LEU A 161 -0.58 18.60 -7.82
C LEU A 161 0.76 18.41 -7.07
N ALA A 162 1.79 19.22 -7.37
CA ALA A 162 3.13 19.02 -6.84
C ALA A 162 3.22 18.91 -5.31
N PRO A 163 2.50 19.71 -4.49
CA PRO A 163 2.58 19.61 -3.02
C PRO A 163 2.16 18.23 -2.48
N TRP A 164 1.13 17.62 -3.06
CA TRP A 164 0.67 16.28 -2.68
C TRP A 164 1.53 15.19 -3.31
N ALA A 165 1.95 15.38 -4.56
CA ALA A 165 2.80 14.44 -5.28
C ALA A 165 4.16 14.26 -4.59
N GLN A 166 4.78 15.35 -4.10
CA GLN A 166 6.05 15.28 -3.38
C GLN A 166 5.94 14.46 -2.08
N GLN A 167 4.85 14.62 -1.34
CA GLN A 167 4.61 13.83 -0.12
C GLN A 167 4.41 12.34 -0.44
N LEU A 168 3.67 12.01 -1.50
CA LEU A 168 3.53 10.64 -1.97
C LEU A 168 4.88 10.05 -2.38
N GLN A 169 5.66 10.78 -3.17
CA GLN A 169 6.98 10.34 -3.66
C GLN A 169 7.97 10.09 -2.51
N ALA A 170 7.94 10.92 -1.46
CA ALA A 170 8.81 10.78 -0.29
C ALA A 170 8.57 9.47 0.48
N GLN A 171 7.39 8.88 0.36
CA GLN A 171 7.01 7.64 1.06
C GLN A 171 6.76 6.46 0.10
N TRP A 172 7.07 6.60 -1.20
CA TRP A 172 6.77 5.57 -2.19
C TRP A 172 7.41 4.21 -1.83
N PRO A 173 6.62 3.15 -1.67
CA PRO A 173 7.11 1.88 -1.15
C PRO A 173 7.94 1.11 -2.18
N SER A 174 8.80 0.21 -1.69
CA SER A 174 9.47 -0.77 -2.54
C SER A 174 8.48 -1.79 -3.10
N ALA A 175 8.72 -2.28 -4.31
CA ALA A 175 7.82 -3.18 -5.03
C ALA A 175 7.87 -4.63 -4.51
N PHE A 176 7.29 -4.88 -3.34
CA PHE A 176 6.99 -6.23 -2.85
C PHE A 176 5.50 -6.40 -2.53
N GLY A 177 5.01 -7.62 -2.56
CA GLY A 177 3.58 -7.93 -2.48
C GLY A 177 2.95 -7.62 -1.12
N GLY A 178 1.65 -7.33 -1.13
CA GLY A 178 0.86 -7.07 0.06
C GLY A 178 0.58 -5.59 0.30
N CYS A 179 0.16 -5.26 1.52
CA CYS A 179 -0.29 -3.91 1.89
C CYS A 179 0.84 -3.01 2.37
N HIS A 180 0.95 -1.84 1.77
CA HIS A 180 1.85 -0.76 2.15
C HIS A 180 1.02 0.43 2.63
N ARG A 181 0.99 0.65 3.94
CA ARG A 181 0.37 1.86 4.51
C ARG A 181 1.34 3.03 4.45
N LEU A 182 0.85 4.17 3.99
CA LEU A 182 1.48 5.48 4.01
C LEU A 182 0.62 6.41 4.86
N LEU A 183 1.25 7.11 5.80
CA LEU A 183 0.59 8.13 6.63
C LEU A 183 1.02 9.50 6.10
N LEU A 184 0.08 10.19 5.48
CA LEU A 184 0.29 11.44 4.77
C LEU A 184 -0.42 12.57 5.52
N ASP A 185 0.09 13.80 5.42
CA ASP A 185 -0.42 14.97 6.16
C ASP A 185 -0.65 14.68 7.66
N GLY A 186 0.39 14.22 8.36
CA GLY A 186 0.31 13.88 9.79
C GLY A 186 -0.62 12.70 10.13
N GLY A 187 -1.12 11.98 9.12
CA GLY A 187 -2.10 10.90 9.26
C GLY A 187 -3.55 11.33 9.00
N ARG A 188 -3.78 12.57 8.56
CA ARG A 188 -5.09 13.02 8.07
C ARG A 188 -5.52 12.24 6.83
N VAL A 189 -4.54 11.93 5.98
CA VAL A 189 -4.71 11.06 4.81
C VAL A 189 -3.96 9.75 5.04
N THR A 190 -4.67 8.63 4.96
CA THR A 190 -4.08 7.29 4.98
C THR A 190 -4.21 6.68 3.60
N LEU A 191 -3.10 6.21 3.04
CA LEU A 191 -3.09 5.47 1.78
C LEU A 191 -2.64 4.04 2.05
N ASP A 192 -3.48 3.07 1.72
CA ASP A 192 -3.12 1.65 1.69
C ASP A 192 -2.94 1.22 0.23
N LEU A 193 -1.69 1.00 -0.17
CA LEU A 193 -1.35 0.46 -1.49
C LEU A 193 -1.15 -1.05 -1.39
N TRP A 194 -2.03 -1.79 -2.04
CA TRP A 194 -1.95 -3.24 -2.13
C TRP A 194 -1.28 -3.66 -3.42
N PHE A 195 -0.04 -4.15 -3.33
CA PHE A 195 0.69 -4.62 -4.50
C PHE A 195 0.42 -6.09 -4.79
N GLY A 196 -0.10 -6.37 -5.99
CA GLY A 196 -0.49 -7.70 -6.45
C GLY A 196 -1.78 -7.67 -7.29
N ASP A 197 -2.26 -8.84 -7.70
CA ASP A 197 -3.48 -8.96 -8.50
C ASP A 197 -4.72 -8.69 -7.63
N ILE A 198 -5.55 -7.72 -8.02
CA ILE A 198 -6.76 -7.35 -7.28
C ILE A 198 -7.75 -8.52 -7.14
N ASN A 199 -7.85 -9.40 -8.14
CA ASN A 199 -8.75 -10.55 -8.08
C ASN A 199 -8.32 -11.57 -7.01
N GLU A 200 -7.03 -11.61 -6.68
CA GLU A 200 -6.49 -12.44 -5.60
C GLU A 200 -6.58 -11.71 -4.25
N LEU A 201 -6.08 -10.48 -4.21
CA LEU A 201 -5.94 -9.70 -2.98
C LEU A 201 -7.28 -9.38 -2.32
N THR A 202 -8.32 -9.12 -3.10
CA THR A 202 -9.67 -8.86 -2.54
C THR A 202 -10.21 -10.06 -1.75
N ARG A 203 -9.77 -11.29 -2.04
CA ARG A 203 -10.12 -12.50 -1.29
C ARG A 203 -9.30 -12.65 0.01
N GLU A 204 -8.20 -11.93 0.15
CA GLU A 204 -7.37 -11.93 1.35
C GLU A 204 -7.73 -10.80 2.33
N LEU A 205 -8.55 -9.84 1.92
CA LEU A 205 -8.98 -8.75 2.80
C LEU A 205 -9.78 -9.29 3.98
N ASP A 206 -9.46 -8.74 5.16
CA ASP A 206 -10.11 -9.05 6.41
C ASP A 206 -11.59 -8.61 6.42
N ASP A 207 -12.43 -9.33 7.15
CA ASP A 207 -13.87 -9.06 7.24
C ASP A 207 -14.17 -7.65 7.81
N SER A 208 -13.23 -7.03 8.53
CA SER A 208 -13.36 -5.65 9.02
C SER A 208 -13.47 -4.59 7.91
N LEU A 209 -13.08 -4.91 6.66
CA LEU A 209 -13.26 -4.01 5.51
C LEU A 209 -14.63 -4.14 4.84
N ASN A 210 -15.43 -5.16 5.19
CA ASN A 210 -16.76 -5.33 4.63
C ASN A 210 -17.64 -4.12 5.00
N GLN A 211 -18.37 -3.60 4.02
CA GLN A 211 -19.28 -2.45 4.15
C GLN A 211 -18.64 -1.16 4.70
N GLN A 212 -17.35 -0.96 4.44
CA GLN A 212 -16.62 0.22 4.89
C GLN A 212 -16.45 1.29 3.81
N VAL A 213 -16.38 0.91 2.53
CA VAL A 213 -16.03 1.79 1.41
C VAL A 213 -17.20 2.71 1.06
N ASP A 214 -16.98 4.02 1.14
CA ASP A 214 -17.98 5.05 0.84
C ASP A 214 -18.04 5.40 -0.66
N ALA A 215 -16.93 5.21 -1.40
CA ALA A 215 -16.87 5.40 -2.84
C ALA A 215 -15.84 4.49 -3.51
N TRP A 216 -16.17 3.96 -4.68
CA TRP A 216 -15.28 3.19 -5.54
C TRP A 216 -14.86 3.99 -6.77
N PHE A 217 -13.55 4.00 -7.03
CA PHE A 217 -12.94 4.39 -8.30
C PHE A 217 -12.61 3.10 -9.05
N LEU A 218 -13.53 2.67 -9.91
CA LEU A 218 -13.30 1.50 -10.75
C LEU A 218 -12.52 1.95 -11.98
N ASP A 219 -11.20 1.93 -11.81
CA ASP A 219 -10.22 2.36 -12.79
C ASP A 219 -9.24 1.25 -13.18
N GLY A 220 -8.53 1.47 -14.28
CA GLY A 220 -7.58 0.56 -14.89
C GLY A 220 -7.70 0.59 -16.41
N PHE A 221 -6.87 -0.17 -17.11
CA PHE A 221 -6.91 -0.19 -18.58
C PHE A 221 -8.27 -0.60 -19.12
N ALA A 222 -8.61 -0.07 -20.31
CA ALA A 222 -9.92 -0.28 -20.92
C ALA A 222 -10.30 -1.78 -20.93
N PRO A 223 -11.58 -2.15 -20.72
CA PRO A 223 -11.96 -3.56 -20.62
C PRO A 223 -11.59 -4.43 -21.82
N ALA A 224 -11.44 -3.84 -23.01
CA ALA A 224 -10.96 -4.54 -24.19
C ALA A 224 -9.44 -4.81 -24.19
N LYS A 225 -8.66 -4.02 -23.43
CA LYS A 225 -7.19 -4.11 -23.31
C LYS A 225 -6.75 -4.94 -22.10
N ASN A 226 -7.54 -4.96 -21.03
CA ASN A 226 -7.24 -5.73 -19.81
C ASN A 226 -8.49 -6.48 -19.28
N PRO A 227 -9.09 -7.40 -20.03
CA PRO A 227 -10.31 -8.09 -19.63
C PRO A 227 -10.16 -8.88 -18.32
N ASP A 228 -8.95 -9.36 -18.02
CA ASP A 228 -8.64 -10.18 -16.84
C ASP A 228 -8.87 -9.45 -15.50
N MET A 229 -8.84 -8.12 -15.50
CA MET A 229 -9.20 -7.33 -14.31
C MET A 229 -10.72 -7.26 -14.10
N TRP A 230 -11.51 -7.16 -15.18
CA TRP A 230 -12.94 -6.84 -15.13
C TRP A 230 -13.79 -8.10 -14.94
N THR A 231 -13.67 -8.71 -13.76
CA THR A 231 -14.32 -9.99 -13.44
C THR A 231 -15.55 -9.82 -12.55
N GLN A 232 -16.44 -10.83 -12.57
CA GLN A 232 -17.56 -10.87 -11.63
C GLN A 232 -17.10 -11.01 -10.17
N ASP A 233 -15.96 -11.66 -9.93
CA ASP A 233 -15.34 -11.76 -8.61
C ASP A 233 -14.95 -10.38 -8.07
N LEU A 234 -14.34 -9.53 -8.92
CA LEU A 234 -14.03 -8.15 -8.56
C LEU A 234 -15.30 -7.37 -8.24
N PHE A 235 -16.31 -7.41 -9.10
CA PHE A 235 -17.57 -6.68 -8.87
C PHE A 235 -18.25 -7.12 -7.57
N SER A 236 -18.24 -8.42 -7.26
CA SER A 236 -18.80 -8.98 -6.02
C SER A 236 -17.98 -8.56 -4.80
N ALA A 237 -16.65 -8.51 -4.90
CA ALA A 237 -15.79 -7.99 -3.85
C ALA A 237 -16.03 -6.50 -3.59
N MET A 238 -16.19 -5.69 -4.65
CA MET A 238 -16.51 -4.27 -4.52
C MET A 238 -17.84 -4.06 -3.81
N ALA A 239 -18.87 -4.83 -4.16
CA ALA A 239 -20.17 -4.80 -3.51
C ALA A 239 -20.08 -5.21 -2.03
N ARG A 240 -19.27 -6.22 -1.70
CA ARG A 240 -19.02 -6.65 -0.32
C ARG A 240 -18.36 -5.57 0.53
N LEU A 241 -17.43 -4.83 -0.05
CA LEU A 241 -16.69 -3.78 0.62
C LEU A 241 -17.47 -2.46 0.68
N ALA A 242 -18.40 -2.23 -0.25
CA ALA A 242 -19.21 -1.02 -0.31
C ALA A 242 -20.15 -0.90 0.90
N ARG A 243 -20.11 0.26 1.55
CA ARG A 243 -21.09 0.64 2.56
C ARG A 243 -22.48 0.78 1.92
N PRO A 244 -23.59 0.51 2.64
CA PRO A 244 -24.92 0.92 2.18
C PRO A 244 -24.97 2.43 1.89
N GLY A 245 -25.49 2.81 0.72
CA GLY A 245 -25.44 4.16 0.17
C GLY A 245 -24.08 4.56 -0.43
N GLY A 246 -23.08 3.69 -0.40
CA GLY A 246 -21.78 3.89 -1.02
C GLY A 246 -21.90 3.92 -2.55
N THR A 247 -21.02 4.68 -3.20
CA THR A 247 -21.09 4.93 -4.64
C THR A 247 -19.96 4.26 -5.40
N LEU A 248 -20.08 4.23 -6.72
CA LEU A 248 -19.04 3.77 -7.64
C LEU A 248 -19.07 4.63 -8.89
N ALA A 249 -17.90 4.96 -9.45
CA ALA A 249 -17.78 5.53 -10.78
C ALA A 249 -16.68 4.84 -11.59
N THR A 250 -16.90 4.75 -12.91
CA THR A 250 -15.91 4.25 -13.87
C THR A 250 -16.04 4.96 -15.21
N PHE A 251 -14.91 5.12 -15.91
CA PHE A 251 -14.88 5.75 -17.23
C PHE A 251 -15.56 4.90 -18.32
N THR A 252 -15.65 3.58 -18.14
CA THR A 252 -16.20 2.68 -19.16
C THR A 252 -17.73 2.61 -19.12
N SER A 253 -18.33 2.36 -20.28
CA SER A 253 -19.76 2.07 -20.45
C SER A 253 -20.03 0.69 -21.05
N ALA A 254 -19.03 -0.20 -21.00
CA ALA A 254 -19.13 -1.56 -21.51
C ALA A 254 -20.32 -2.32 -20.89
N GLY A 255 -21.10 -2.98 -21.75
CA GLY A 255 -22.36 -3.61 -21.33
C GLY A 255 -22.18 -4.74 -20.32
N PHE A 256 -21.10 -5.52 -20.40
CA PHE A 256 -20.82 -6.60 -19.46
C PHE A 256 -20.42 -6.07 -18.08
N VAL A 257 -19.65 -4.97 -18.02
CA VAL A 257 -19.29 -4.30 -16.76
C VAL A 257 -20.55 -3.79 -16.05
N ARG A 258 -21.46 -3.13 -16.79
CA ARG A 258 -22.73 -2.68 -16.23
C ARG A 258 -23.54 -3.85 -15.66
N ARG A 259 -23.70 -4.94 -16.42
CA ARG A 259 -24.48 -6.10 -15.98
C ARG A 259 -23.84 -6.78 -14.77
N GLY A 260 -22.51 -6.96 -14.76
CA GLY A 260 -21.82 -7.59 -13.64
C GLY A 260 -21.90 -6.77 -12.35
N LEU A 261 -21.81 -5.44 -12.44
CA LEU A 261 -22.03 -4.55 -11.29
C LEU A 261 -23.48 -4.57 -10.80
N GLN A 262 -24.46 -4.68 -11.70
CA GLN A 262 -25.86 -4.86 -11.34
C GLN A 262 -26.10 -6.21 -10.63
N GLU A 263 -25.51 -7.28 -11.15
CA GLU A 263 -25.55 -8.61 -10.55
C GLU A 263 -24.90 -8.64 -9.16
N ALA A 264 -23.81 -7.91 -8.98
CA ALA A 264 -23.16 -7.75 -7.67
C ALA A 264 -24.00 -6.92 -6.67
N GLY A 265 -25.02 -6.20 -7.13
CA GLY A 265 -25.98 -5.48 -6.29
C GLY A 265 -25.95 -3.94 -6.39
N PHE A 266 -25.13 -3.36 -7.26
CA PHE A 266 -25.14 -1.91 -7.49
C PHE A 266 -26.31 -1.48 -8.37
N THR A 267 -26.97 -0.39 -8.01
CA THR A 267 -27.95 0.29 -8.87
C THR A 267 -27.21 1.15 -9.90
N MET A 268 -26.93 0.58 -11.07
CA MET A 268 -26.12 1.22 -12.12
C MET A 268 -26.92 2.16 -13.03
N ARG A 269 -26.32 3.31 -13.35
CA ARG A 269 -26.84 4.32 -14.28
C ARG A 269 -25.77 4.69 -15.32
N LYS A 270 -26.22 5.03 -16.52
CA LYS A 270 -25.37 5.66 -17.54
C LYS A 270 -25.39 7.16 -17.33
N SER A 271 -24.22 7.77 -17.37
CA SER A 271 -24.03 9.21 -17.25
C SER A 271 -23.26 9.71 -18.48
N LYS A 272 -23.36 11.00 -18.80
CA LYS A 272 -22.60 11.60 -19.90
C LYS A 272 -21.10 11.43 -19.64
N GLY A 273 -20.35 10.94 -20.62
CA GLY A 273 -18.89 10.83 -20.50
C GLY A 273 -18.18 12.18 -20.60
N PHE A 274 -16.90 12.20 -20.20
CA PHE A 274 -16.07 13.40 -20.29
C PHE A 274 -15.63 13.69 -21.74
N GLY A 275 -15.64 14.97 -22.13
CA GLY A 275 -15.20 15.41 -23.45
C GLY A 275 -15.93 14.71 -24.60
N ARG A 276 -15.18 13.96 -25.41
CA ARG A 276 -15.71 13.20 -26.56
C ARG A 276 -16.35 11.86 -26.19
N LYS A 277 -16.13 11.35 -24.97
CA LYS A 277 -16.71 10.07 -24.53
C LYS A 277 -18.21 10.25 -24.34
N ARG A 278 -19.00 9.41 -25.01
CA ARG A 278 -20.47 9.53 -24.99
C ARG A 278 -21.06 9.21 -23.62
N GLU A 279 -20.61 8.12 -23.01
CA GLU A 279 -21.20 7.56 -21.79
C GLU A 279 -20.11 7.02 -20.86
N MET A 280 -20.36 7.16 -19.56
CA MET A 280 -19.65 6.51 -18.45
C MET A 280 -20.68 5.86 -17.51
N LEU A 281 -20.22 5.10 -16.51
CA LEU A 281 -21.11 4.45 -15.53
C LEU A 281 -20.92 5.01 -14.13
N THR A 282 -22.04 5.21 -13.45
CA THR A 282 -22.09 5.49 -12.01
C THR A 282 -23.04 4.52 -11.33
N GLY A 283 -22.80 4.22 -10.07
CA GLY A 283 -23.56 3.24 -9.30
C GLY A 283 -23.69 3.62 -7.83
N GLU A 284 -24.69 3.04 -7.19
CA GLU A 284 -24.93 3.18 -5.75
C GLU A 284 -25.33 1.84 -5.15
N MET A 285 -24.77 1.50 -4.00
CA MET A 285 -25.15 0.33 -3.21
C MET A 285 -26.40 0.68 -2.38
N ALA A 286 -27.57 0.70 -3.03
CA ALA A 286 -28.83 1.11 -2.41
C ALA A 286 -29.34 0.13 -1.33
N GLN A 287 -28.84 -1.11 -1.34
CA GLN A 287 -29.24 -2.17 -0.42
C GLN A 287 -28.17 -2.45 0.63
N THR A 288 -28.61 -2.91 1.80
CA THR A 288 -27.69 -3.48 2.80
C THR A 288 -27.52 -4.96 2.51
N LEU A 289 -26.30 -5.36 2.17
CA LEU A 289 -25.95 -6.76 1.99
C LEU A 289 -25.59 -7.39 3.33
N SER A 290 -25.79 -8.69 3.47
CA SER A 290 -25.35 -9.45 4.64
C SER A 290 -24.30 -10.45 4.22
N PHE A 291 -23.18 -10.47 4.93
CA PHE A 291 -22.07 -11.40 4.68
C PHE A 291 -21.80 -12.18 5.96
N PRO A 292 -21.83 -13.53 5.91
CA PRO A 292 -21.37 -14.31 7.05
C PRO A 292 -19.87 -14.05 7.26
N ALA A 293 -19.45 -13.89 8.52
CA ALA A 293 -18.04 -13.80 8.85
C ALA A 293 -17.33 -15.10 8.42
N ARG A 294 -16.21 -14.97 7.71
CA ARG A 294 -15.47 -16.10 7.14
C ARG A 294 -14.75 -16.91 8.21
N ALA A 295 -14.20 -16.23 9.20
CA ALA A 295 -13.52 -16.82 10.35
C ALA A 295 -13.94 -16.09 11.64
N PRO A 296 -15.13 -16.37 12.19
CA PRO A 296 -15.67 -15.66 13.35
C PRO A 296 -14.75 -15.71 14.60
N TRP A 297 -13.98 -16.79 14.75
CA TRP A 297 -13.00 -16.95 15.85
C TRP A 297 -11.80 -15.99 15.76
N PHE A 298 -11.61 -15.30 14.63
CA PHE A 298 -10.62 -14.24 14.44
C PHE A 298 -11.24 -12.84 14.31
N ALA A 299 -12.52 -12.68 14.66
CA ALA A 299 -13.22 -11.42 14.52
C ALA A 299 -12.53 -10.29 15.30
N ARG A 300 -12.33 -9.15 14.62
CA ARG A 300 -11.79 -7.91 15.20
C ARG A 300 -12.90 -6.88 15.30
N SER A 301 -13.48 -6.73 16.50
CA SER A 301 -14.56 -5.78 16.75
C SER A 301 -14.04 -4.38 17.06
N SER A 302 -14.73 -3.35 16.57
CA SER A 302 -14.49 -1.95 16.95
C SER A 302 -15.17 -1.59 18.27
N SER A 303 -14.82 -0.44 18.82
CA SER A 303 -15.54 0.23 19.90
C SER A 303 -16.07 1.58 19.43
N ASP A 304 -17.28 1.92 19.87
CA ASP A 304 -17.90 3.23 19.64
C ASP A 304 -17.39 4.30 20.62
N ALA A 305 -16.65 3.89 21.66
CA ALA A 305 -16.02 4.80 22.61
C ALA A 305 -15.02 5.74 21.91
N ARG A 306 -14.73 6.88 22.56
CA ARG A 306 -13.71 7.85 22.13
C ARG A 306 -12.74 8.22 23.25
N GLU A 307 -12.68 7.37 24.26
CA GLU A 307 -11.76 7.46 25.37
C GLU A 307 -11.14 6.07 25.60
N ALA A 308 -9.83 6.04 25.87
CA ALA A 308 -9.12 4.80 26.14
C ALA A 308 -8.09 4.99 27.27
N ALA A 309 -8.11 4.07 28.23
CA ALA A 309 -7.01 3.88 29.17
C ALA A 309 -6.01 2.88 28.57
N ILE A 310 -4.74 3.24 28.52
CA ILE A 310 -3.62 2.39 28.11
C ILE A 310 -2.80 2.07 29.36
N ILE A 311 -2.57 0.80 29.63
CA ILE A 311 -1.70 0.34 30.70
C ILE A 311 -0.34 -0.03 30.10
N GLY A 312 0.71 0.70 30.47
CA GLY A 312 2.06 0.48 29.95
C GLY A 312 2.99 1.67 30.14
N GLY A 313 4.09 1.68 29.39
CA GLY A 313 5.07 2.78 29.41
C GLY A 313 6.19 2.60 28.39
N GLY A 314 6.09 1.60 27.51
CA GLY A 314 7.09 1.30 26.49
C GLY A 314 6.70 1.82 25.11
N ILE A 315 7.44 1.40 24.09
CA ILE A 315 7.27 1.86 22.70
C ILE A 315 5.86 1.56 22.14
N ALA A 316 5.27 0.41 22.49
CA ALA A 316 3.94 0.03 22.02
C ALA A 316 2.85 0.99 22.52
N SER A 317 2.86 1.33 23.82
CA SER A 317 1.91 2.29 24.39
C SER A 317 2.10 3.68 23.81
N ALA A 318 3.33 4.14 23.60
CA ALA A 318 3.60 5.46 23.02
C ALA A 318 3.06 5.58 21.58
N LEU A 319 3.33 4.59 20.74
CA LEU A 319 2.87 4.58 19.34
C LEU A 319 1.35 4.36 19.24
N LEU A 320 0.75 3.56 20.13
CA LEU A 320 -0.70 3.39 20.20
C LEU A 320 -1.39 4.70 20.59
N SER A 321 -0.87 5.42 21.60
CA SER A 321 -1.39 6.73 21.99
C SER A 321 -1.40 7.68 20.79
N LEU A 322 -0.28 7.77 20.06
CA LEU A 322 -0.20 8.62 18.87
C LEU A 322 -1.21 8.22 17.78
N ALA A 323 -1.39 6.92 17.54
CA ALA A 323 -2.36 6.43 16.56
C ALA A 323 -3.82 6.76 16.95
N LEU A 324 -4.15 6.70 18.24
CA LEU A 324 -5.48 7.03 18.76
C LEU A 324 -5.73 8.55 18.77
N LEU A 325 -4.76 9.35 19.22
CA LEU A 325 -4.84 10.81 19.26
C LEU A 325 -5.08 11.41 17.86
N ARG A 326 -4.40 10.89 16.82
CA ARG A 326 -4.65 11.29 15.42
C ARG A 326 -6.09 11.04 14.94
N ARG A 327 -6.84 10.18 15.64
CA ARG A 327 -8.24 9.85 15.34
C ARG A 327 -9.23 10.56 16.28
N GLY A 328 -8.74 11.49 17.10
CA GLY A 328 -9.57 12.28 18.02
C GLY A 328 -9.98 11.52 19.29
N TRP A 329 -9.26 10.47 19.68
CA TRP A 329 -9.51 9.79 20.95
C TRP A 329 -8.88 10.55 22.11
N GLN A 330 -9.56 10.55 23.26
CA GLN A 330 -8.96 10.86 24.55
C GLN A 330 -8.17 9.63 25.03
N VAL A 331 -6.94 9.83 25.47
CA VAL A 331 -6.04 8.75 25.86
C VAL A 331 -5.44 9.05 27.22
N THR A 332 -5.61 8.12 28.17
CA THR A 332 -4.95 8.16 29.48
C THR A 332 -3.93 7.03 29.55
N LEU A 333 -2.67 7.34 29.83
CA LEU A 333 -1.60 6.35 29.98
C LEU A 333 -1.29 6.14 31.47
N TYR A 334 -1.39 4.90 31.94
CA TYR A 334 -0.98 4.50 33.28
C TYR A 334 0.32 3.70 33.20
N CYS A 335 1.38 4.24 33.80
CA CYS A 335 2.68 3.59 33.94
C CYS A 335 2.89 3.21 35.41
N ALA A 336 3.37 1.99 35.65
CA ALA A 336 3.68 1.52 37.00
C ALA A 336 5.00 2.10 37.52
N ASP A 337 5.92 2.42 36.61
CA ASP A 337 7.24 2.96 36.93
C ASP A 337 7.19 4.49 37.09
N GLU A 338 8.20 5.08 37.72
CA GLU A 338 8.30 6.55 37.90
C GLU A 338 8.45 7.33 36.58
N ALA A 339 8.89 6.66 35.52
CA ALA A 339 9.14 7.24 34.20
C ALA A 339 8.85 6.22 33.08
N PRO A 340 8.57 6.66 31.84
CA PRO A 340 8.44 5.75 30.71
C PRO A 340 9.76 5.03 30.38
N ALA A 341 9.65 3.95 29.60
CA ALA A 341 10.75 3.15 29.08
C ALA A 341 11.68 2.50 30.13
N GLN A 342 11.24 2.34 31.38
CA GLN A 342 12.01 1.61 32.41
C GLN A 342 11.95 0.06 32.25
N GLY A 343 11.03 -0.45 31.42
CA GLY A 343 10.99 -1.85 31.02
C GLY A 343 11.89 -2.19 29.82
N ALA A 344 11.48 -3.16 29.00
CA ALA A 344 12.28 -3.65 27.85
C ALA A 344 12.58 -2.62 26.75
N SER A 345 11.87 -1.48 26.73
CA SER A 345 12.11 -0.39 25.77
C SER A 345 13.24 0.58 26.17
N GLY A 346 13.91 0.38 27.31
CA GLY A 346 14.93 1.30 27.85
C GLY A 346 16.36 1.11 27.31
N ASN A 347 16.56 0.25 26.32
CA ASN A 347 17.89 0.03 25.74
C ASN A 347 18.40 1.30 25.03
N ARG A 348 19.69 1.59 25.16
CA ARG A 348 20.32 2.77 24.52
C ARG A 348 20.34 2.68 23.00
N GLN A 349 20.52 1.47 22.45
CA GLN A 349 20.57 1.22 21.01
C GLN A 349 19.88 -0.12 20.74
N GLY A 350 18.97 -0.15 19.77
CA GLY A 350 18.27 -1.34 19.31
C GLY A 350 18.46 -1.52 17.80
N ALA A 351 18.64 -2.77 17.35
CA ALA A 351 18.71 -3.07 15.94
C ALA A 351 17.30 -3.09 15.32
N LEU A 352 17.12 -2.46 14.16
CA LEU A 352 15.88 -2.47 13.39
C LEU A 352 16.12 -3.17 12.04
N TYR A 353 15.58 -4.38 11.88
CA TYR A 353 15.62 -5.15 10.64
C TYR A 353 14.42 -6.11 10.59
N PRO A 354 13.96 -6.55 9.40
CA PRO A 354 12.87 -7.50 9.31
C PRO A 354 13.35 -8.91 9.67
N LEU A 355 12.52 -9.67 10.40
CA LEU A 355 12.67 -11.11 10.46
C LEU A 355 12.14 -11.71 9.15
N LEU A 356 13.03 -12.25 8.32
CA LEU A 356 12.66 -12.92 7.08
C LEU A 356 12.52 -14.43 7.34
N SER A 357 11.35 -14.99 7.04
CA SER A 357 11.07 -16.43 7.13
C SER A 357 10.67 -16.97 5.77
N GLN A 358 11.18 -18.14 5.40
CA GLN A 358 10.74 -18.88 4.21
C GLN A 358 9.67 -19.92 4.54
N HIS A 359 9.54 -20.31 5.81
CA HIS A 359 8.71 -21.44 6.23
C HIS A 359 7.36 -21.01 6.79
N ASP A 360 7.23 -19.76 7.24
CA ASP A 360 6.00 -19.22 7.79
C ASP A 360 5.47 -18.08 6.90
N PRO A 361 4.40 -18.31 6.12
CA PRO A 361 3.83 -17.30 5.23
C PRO A 361 3.31 -16.05 5.95
N ALA A 362 2.81 -16.19 7.19
CA ALA A 362 2.28 -15.06 7.94
C ALA A 362 3.43 -14.16 8.41
N LEU A 363 4.51 -14.73 8.94
CA LEU A 363 5.71 -13.98 9.33
C LEU A 363 6.41 -13.37 8.11
N ALA A 364 6.47 -14.12 7.00
CA ALA A 364 7.05 -13.66 5.73
C ALA A 364 6.32 -12.46 5.12
N ARG A 365 5.03 -12.28 5.44
CA ARG A 365 4.23 -11.11 5.03
C ARG A 365 4.32 -9.99 6.06
N PHE A 366 4.17 -10.30 7.35
CA PHE A 366 4.09 -9.31 8.42
C PHE A 366 5.38 -8.49 8.59
N PHE A 367 6.54 -9.15 8.75
CA PHE A 367 7.76 -8.45 9.13
C PHE A 367 8.31 -7.52 8.03
N PRO A 368 8.29 -7.87 6.73
CA PRO A 368 8.69 -6.94 5.68
C PRO A 368 7.78 -5.70 5.60
N ALA A 369 6.46 -5.90 5.69
CA ALA A 369 5.50 -4.79 5.71
C ALA A 369 5.69 -3.91 6.95
N ALA A 370 5.82 -4.53 8.14
CA ALA A 370 6.04 -3.82 9.39
C ALA A 370 7.37 -3.05 9.40
N PHE A 371 8.46 -3.65 8.89
CA PHE A 371 9.77 -3.00 8.83
C PHE A 371 9.76 -1.77 7.94
N THR A 372 9.23 -1.87 6.72
CA THR A 372 9.20 -0.73 5.80
C THR A 372 8.22 0.35 6.25
N PHE A 373 7.09 -0.03 6.86
CA PHE A 373 6.20 0.91 7.53
C PHE A 373 6.90 1.63 8.68
N ALA A 374 7.58 0.88 9.56
CA ALA A 374 8.29 1.45 10.71
C ALA A 374 9.35 2.45 10.26
N ARG A 375 10.14 2.12 9.22
CA ARG A 375 11.12 3.05 8.63
C ARG A 375 10.49 4.36 8.18
N ARG A 376 9.43 4.31 7.35
CA ARG A 376 8.71 5.52 6.91
C ARG A 376 8.10 6.30 8.08
N MET A 377 7.53 5.59 9.06
CA MET A 377 6.93 6.21 10.23
C MET A 377 7.96 6.93 11.10
N TYR A 378 9.14 6.33 11.31
CA TYR A 378 10.24 6.93 12.07
C TYR A 378 10.86 8.12 11.32
N ASP A 379 11.04 8.01 10.00
CA ASP A 379 11.54 9.11 9.16
C ASP A 379 10.58 10.32 9.17
N ALA A 380 9.27 10.07 9.27
CA ALA A 380 8.23 11.11 9.29
C ALA A 380 7.84 11.59 10.71
N LEU A 381 8.43 11.04 11.77
CA LEU A 381 8.02 11.37 13.14
C LEU A 381 8.60 12.74 13.53
N PRO A 382 7.78 13.72 13.98
CA PRO A 382 8.26 15.05 14.37
C PRO A 382 8.83 15.04 15.80
N VAL A 383 9.68 14.05 16.10
CA VAL A 383 10.30 13.86 17.41
C VAL A 383 11.78 13.58 17.18
N MET A 384 12.65 14.24 17.96
CA MET A 384 14.08 13.96 17.92
C MET A 384 14.40 12.70 18.73
N PHE A 385 15.16 11.79 18.14
CA PHE A 385 15.73 10.63 18.82
C PHE A 385 17.02 10.20 18.12
N ASP A 386 17.97 9.68 18.88
CA ASP A 386 19.23 9.18 18.35
C ASP A 386 18.97 7.98 17.44
N HIS A 387 19.39 8.08 16.17
CA HIS A 387 19.28 6.98 15.23
C HIS A 387 20.30 7.09 14.09
N GLN A 388 20.59 5.96 13.48
CA GLN A 388 21.35 5.90 12.24
C GLN A 388 20.88 4.72 11.39
N TRP A 389 20.49 5.00 10.15
CA TRP A 389 20.13 3.95 9.18
C TRP A 389 21.37 3.39 8.48
N CYS A 390 22.32 2.87 9.26
CA CYS A 390 23.63 2.39 8.79
C CYS A 390 23.59 1.00 8.12
N GLY A 391 22.43 0.33 8.10
CA GLY A 391 22.27 -1.03 7.61
C GLY A 391 22.59 -2.07 8.69
N VAL A 392 22.00 -3.27 8.55
CA VAL A 392 22.21 -4.39 9.47
C VAL A 392 22.69 -5.59 8.66
N THR A 393 23.87 -6.10 9.00
CA THR A 393 24.42 -7.32 8.40
C THR A 393 24.34 -8.45 9.43
N PRO A 394 23.43 -9.43 9.26
CA PRO A 394 23.37 -10.56 10.17
C PRO A 394 24.63 -11.41 10.01
N ALA A 395 25.29 -11.73 11.12
CA ALA A 395 26.37 -12.72 11.13
C ALA A 395 25.77 -14.10 10.85
N ARG A 396 26.24 -14.78 9.80
CA ARG A 396 25.97 -16.22 9.65
C ARG A 396 26.76 -16.94 10.75
N LEU A 397 26.08 -17.36 11.81
CA LEU A 397 26.63 -18.40 12.67
C LEU A 397 26.61 -19.68 11.83
N GLY A 398 27.81 -20.17 11.52
CA GLY A 398 28.07 -21.30 10.62
C GLY A 398 27.66 -22.64 11.21
#